data_AF-A0A392PHR3-F1
#
_entry.id   AF-A0A392PHR3-F1
#
_cell.length_a   1.000
_cell.length_b   1.000
_cell.length_c   1.000
_cell.angle_alpha   90.00
_cell.angle_beta   90.00
_cell.angle_gamma   90.00
#
_symmetry.space_group_name_H-M   'P 1'
#
loop_
_entity.id
_entity.type
_entity.pdbx_description
1 polymer ?
#
loop_
_entity_poly.entity_id
_entity_poly.type
_entity_poly.pdbx_seq_one_letter_code
_entity_poly.pdbx_strand_id
1 'polypeptide(L)' 'MIRSVRDKIETPEQFKQAEETVNKLDLDGLVVIGGDDSNTNACLLAEYF' A
#
# COMPACT_ATOMS: atom_id res chain seq x y z
N MET A 1 14.46 -6.05 11.91
CA MET A 1 12.99 -6.19 12.05
C MET A 1 12.36 -4.89 11.57
N ILE A 2 11.37 -4.94 10.67
CA ILE A 2 10.87 -3.75 9.93
C ILE A 2 9.83 -2.93 10.73
N ARG A 3 9.35 -3.42 11.88
CA ARG A 3 8.26 -2.81 12.69
C ARG A 3 6.96 -2.64 11.88
N SER A 4 5.83 -2.49 12.57
CA SER A 4 4.51 -2.39 11.92
C SER A 4 3.68 -1.31 12.59
N VAL A 5 2.93 -0.56 11.79
CA VAL A 5 1.94 0.43 12.23
C VAL A 5 0.59 0.06 11.58
N ARG A 6 -0.52 0.54 12.15
CA ARG A 6 -1.89 0.20 11.72
C ARG A 6 -2.57 1.34 10.93
N ASP A 7 -1.78 2.14 10.21
CA ASP A 7 -2.31 3.27 9.46
C ASP A 7 -3.18 2.79 8.29
N LYS A 8 -4.32 3.46 8.09
CA LYS A 8 -5.20 3.22 6.94
C LYS A 8 -4.85 4.17 5.80
N ILE A 9 -4.97 3.68 4.57
CA ILE A 9 -4.83 4.46 3.34
C ILE A 9 -6.25 4.80 2.88
N GLU A 10 -6.63 6.07 2.97
CA GLU A 10 -8.00 6.53 2.76
C GLU A 10 -8.09 7.74 1.84
N THR A 11 -7.06 8.60 1.81
CA THR A 11 -7.09 9.82 0.99
C THR A 11 -6.39 9.65 -0.36
N PRO A 12 -6.84 10.35 -1.42
CA PRO A 12 -6.22 10.28 -2.74
C PRO A 12 -4.70 10.56 -2.73
N GLU A 13 -4.25 11.46 -1.85
CA GLU A 13 -2.83 11.81 -1.70
C GLU A 13 -2.01 10.64 -1.12
N GLN A 14 -2.60 9.82 -0.25
CA GLN A 14 -1.94 8.64 0.30
C GLN A 14 -1.80 7.54 -0.77
N PHE A 15 -2.84 7.33 -1.60
CA PHE A 15 -2.78 6.39 -2.73
C PHE A 15 -1.70 6.81 -3.74
N LYS A 16 -1.68 8.09 -4.12
CA LYS A 16 -0.66 8.64 -5.03
C LYS A 16 0.75 8.50 -4.49
N GLN A 17 0.95 8.70 -3.18
CA GLN A 17 2.26 8.49 -2.55
C GLN A 17 2.72 7.02 -2.61
N ALA A 18 1.79 6.07 -2.46
CA ALA A 18 2.10 4.65 -2.59
C ALA A 18 2.52 4.30 -4.03
N GLU A 19 1.74 4.73 -5.02
CA GLU A 19 2.03 4.57 -6.45
C GLU A 19 3.39 5.20 -6.84
N GLU A 20 3.64 6.45 -6.42
CA GLU A 20 4.91 7.13 -6.68
C GLU A 20 6.09 6.38 -6.07
N THR A 21 5.91 5.78 -4.90
CA THR A 21 6.96 5.02 -4.22
C THR A 21 7.28 3.72 -4.97
N VAL A 22 6.27 2.94 -5.36
CA VAL A 22 6.50 1.67 -6.08
C VAL A 22 7.12 1.91 -7.46
N ASN A 23 6.69 2.97 -8.16
CA ASN A 23 7.25 3.35 -9.46
C ASN A 23 8.69 3.87 -9.34
N LYS A 24 8.97 4.70 -8.32
CA LYS A 24 10.33 5.21 -8.07
C LYS A 24 11.32 4.09 -7.73
N LEU A 25 10.83 3.02 -7.10
CA LEU A 25 11.62 1.86 -6.73
C LEU A 25 11.64 0.79 -7.84
N ASP A 26 10.96 1.02 -8.97
CA ASP A 26 10.88 0.10 -10.11
C ASP A 26 10.43 -1.31 -9.68
N LEU A 27 9.34 -1.37 -8.90
CA LEU A 27 8.80 -2.62 -8.38
C LEU A 27 7.82 -3.26 -9.35
N ASP A 28 8.03 -4.53 -9.68
CA ASP A 28 7.07 -5.33 -10.46
C ASP A 28 5.81 -5.72 -9.67
N GLY A 29 5.83 -5.57 -8.33
CA GLY A 29 4.70 -5.94 -7.49
C GLY A 29 4.86 -5.57 -6.02
N LEU A 30 3.72 -5.52 -5.32
CA LEU A 30 3.63 -5.18 -3.91
C LEU A 30 2.96 -6.32 -3.13
N VAL A 31 3.62 -6.83 -2.09
CA VAL A 31 3.07 -7.86 -1.19
C VAL A 31 2.77 -7.23 0.17
N VAL A 32 1.50 -7.26 0.57
CA VAL A 32 1.06 -6.79 1.90
C VAL A 32 0.91 -7.99 2.84
N ILE A 33 1.57 -7.93 4.00
CA ILE A 33 1.50 -8.97 5.04
C ILE A 33 0.80 -8.38 6.26
N GLY A 34 -0.41 -8.85 6.56
CA GLY A 34 -1.17 -8.35 7.70
C GLY A 34 -2.52 -9.04 7.89
N GLY A 35 -3.36 -8.42 8.74
CA GLY A 35 -4.73 -8.87 9.01
C GLY A 35 -5.74 -8.36 7.99
N ASP A 36 -7.01 -8.43 8.35
CA ASP A 36 -8.15 -8.00 7.54
C ASP A 36 -8.09 -6.51 7.13
N ASP A 37 -7.77 -5.61 8.06
CA ASP A 37 -7.59 -4.18 7.76
C ASP A 37 -6.46 -3.95 6.74
N SER A 38 -5.33 -4.65 6.91
CA SER A 38 -4.18 -4.52 5.98
C SER A 38 -4.53 -5.06 4.59
N ASN A 39 -5.25 -6.17 4.53
CA ASN A 39 -5.71 -6.74 3.26
C ASN A 39 -6.77 -5.86 2.59
N THR A 40 -7.55 -5.10 3.35
CA THR A 40 -8.46 -4.08 2.79
C THR A 40 -7.67 -2.99 2.07
N ASN A 41 -6.61 -2.45 2.69
CA ASN A 41 -5.72 -1.49 2.01
C ASN A 41 -5.08 -2.12 0.76
N ALA A 42 -4.66 -3.39 0.82
CA ALA A 42 -4.07 -4.10 -0.31
C ALA A 42 -5.04 -4.19 -1.51
N CYS A 43 -6.30 -4.53 -1.26
CA CYS A 43 -7.33 -4.54 -2.30
C CYS A 43 -7.55 -3.16 -2.91
N LEU A 44 -7.60 -2.10 -2.09
CA LEU A 44 -7.79 -0.74 -2.60
C LEU A 44 -6.59 -0.25 -3.43
N LEU A 45 -5.36 -0.57 -3.01
CA LEU A 45 -4.15 -0.23 -3.76
C LEU A 45 -4.10 -0.98 -5.10
N ALA A 46 -4.42 -2.28 -5.11
CA ALA A 46 -4.40 -3.10 -6.32
C ALA A 46 -5.49 -2.72 -7.33
N GLU A 47 -6.60 -2.13 -6.88
CA GLU A 47 -7.61 -1.56 -7.79
C GLU A 47 -7.18 -0.18 -8.32
N TYR A 48 -6.33 0.54 -7.58
CA TYR A 48 -5.86 1.86 -7.97
C TYR A 48 -4.71 1.80 -9.00
N PHE A 49 -3.72 0.90 -8.82
CA PHE A 49 -2.57 0.74 -9.71
C PHE A 49 -2.13 -0.72 -9.90
#